data_AF-A0AAE1W5K9-F1
#
_entry.id   AF-A0AAE1W5K9-F1
#
_cell.length_a   1.000
_cell.length_b   1.000
_cell.length_c   1.000
_cell.angle_alpha   90.00
_cell.angle_beta   90.00
_cell.angle_gamma   90.00
#
_symmetry.space_group_name_H-M   'P 1'
#
loop_
_entity.id
_entity.type
_entity.pdbx_description
1 polymer ?
#
loop_
_entity_poly.entity_id
_entity_poly.type
_entity_poly.pdbx_seq_one_letter_code
_entity_poly.pdbx_strand_id
1 'polypeptide(L)'
;MDLLRAVIIGAEGTPYHDGLFFFDVFFPSSYPNVPPHVHYHSGGLRINPNLYNCGKVCLSLLNTWSGSQKEKWIPGVSTMLQVLVSIQGLILNAKPYFNEPGYANLSGSISGKRNLWSNERTFIYSLQTMVYNMRRPPKYFEDFVVGHFCKHGRDILVSCKAYLDGAQVGCLAKGGVQDVDEGDKSCSQQFKNNLAKFITILVNTFLDWSQGLSRIPFFSSKGNWTSNYCS
;
A
#
# COMPACT_ATOMS: atom_id res chain seq x y z
N MET A 1 2.64 -19.18 -21.94
CA MET A 1 1.70 -18.07 -21.66
C MET A 1 1.89 -17.84 -20.19
N ASP A 2 2.68 -16.83 -19.85
CA ASP A 2 3.23 -16.75 -18.51
C ASP A 2 2.59 -15.55 -17.82
N LEU A 3 1.83 -15.85 -16.78
CA LEU A 3 1.16 -14.88 -15.92
C LEU A 3 1.76 -15.02 -14.53
N LEU A 4 2.09 -13.89 -13.92
CA LEU A 4 2.54 -13.82 -12.54
C LEU A 4 1.67 -12.82 -11.79
N ARG A 5 1.31 -13.16 -10.55
CA ARG A 5 0.70 -12.22 -9.61
C ARG A 5 1.69 -11.95 -8.49
N ALA A 6 1.96 -10.68 -8.25
CA ALA A 6 2.77 -10.22 -7.13
C ALA A 6 1.90 -9.47 -6.12
N VAL A 7 2.29 -9.57 -4.85
CA VAL A 7 1.78 -8.71 -3.78
C VAL A 7 2.96 -8.00 -3.14
N ILE A 8 2.82 -6.69 -2.95
CA ILE A 8 3.79 -5.88 -2.20
C ILE A 8 3.09 -5.44 -0.92
N ILE A 9 3.69 -5.76 0.23
CA ILE A 9 3.26 -5.23 1.52
C ILE A 9 3.83 -3.82 1.64
N GLY A 10 2.98 -2.84 1.93
CA GLY A 10 3.44 -1.47 2.15
C GLY A 10 4.39 -1.40 3.35
N ALA A 11 5.51 -0.71 3.16
CA ALA A 11 6.57 -0.64 4.16
C ALA A 11 6.19 0.27 5.34
N GLU A 12 6.71 -0.04 6.52
CA GLU A 12 6.74 0.89 7.65
C GLU A 12 7.42 2.21 7.26
N GLY A 13 7.06 3.31 7.93
CA GLY A 13 7.58 4.62 7.54
C GLY A 13 6.83 5.28 6.37
N THR A 14 5.88 4.59 5.73
CA THR A 14 5.17 5.08 4.54
C THR A 14 3.66 5.15 4.78
N PRO A 15 2.90 5.99 4.06
CA PRO A 15 1.42 5.98 4.12
C PRO A 15 0.79 4.71 3.57
N TYR A 16 1.59 3.75 3.10
CA TYR A 16 1.18 2.45 2.56
C TYR A 16 1.25 1.33 3.61
N HIS A 17 1.84 1.58 4.78
CA HIS A 17 2.19 0.56 5.77
C HIS A 17 1.05 -0.44 6.05
N ASP A 18 1.43 -1.72 6.14
CA ASP A 18 0.54 -2.88 6.33
C ASP A 18 -0.50 -3.12 5.21
N GLY A 19 -0.57 -2.26 4.19
CA GLY A 19 -1.44 -2.44 3.03
C GLY A 19 -0.94 -3.55 2.12
N LEU A 20 -1.86 -4.25 1.46
CA LEU A 20 -1.54 -5.25 0.43
C LEU A 20 -1.81 -4.69 -0.95
N PHE A 21 -0.78 -4.58 -1.79
CA PHE A 21 -0.87 -4.02 -3.14
C PHE A 21 -0.61 -5.10 -4.18
N PHE A 22 -1.65 -5.49 -4.92
CA PHE A 22 -1.60 -6.59 -5.88
C PHE A 22 -1.32 -6.11 -7.30
N PHE A 23 -0.48 -6.87 -8.01
CA PHE A 23 -0.08 -6.59 -9.38
C PHE A 23 -0.16 -7.87 -10.21
N ASP A 24 -0.87 -7.81 -11.34
CA ASP A 24 -0.81 -8.85 -12.37
C ASP A 24 0.25 -8.48 -13.41
N VAL A 25 1.03 -9.48 -13.80
CA VAL A 25 2.17 -9.35 -14.69
C VAL A 25 1.96 -10.30 -15.85
N PHE A 26 1.96 -9.76 -17.05
CA PHE A 26 1.89 -10.51 -18.30
C PHE A 26 3.22 -10.41 -19.03
N PHE A 27 3.81 -11.56 -19.34
CA PHE A 27 5.01 -11.66 -20.17
C PHE A 27 4.59 -11.88 -21.64
N PRO A 28 4.71 -10.86 -22.52
CA PRO A 28 4.37 -11.01 -23.92
C PRO A 28 5.31 -12.00 -24.62
N SER A 29 4.92 -12.51 -25.80
CA SER A 29 5.76 -13.41 -26.60
C SER A 29 7.10 -12.80 -27.02
N SER A 30 7.20 -11.47 -27.02
CA SER A 30 8.41 -10.72 -27.28
C SER A 30 9.28 -10.48 -26.03
N TYR A 31 8.88 -10.94 -24.84
CA TYR A 31 9.73 -10.91 -23.64
C TYR A 31 10.94 -11.86 -23.83
N PRO A 32 12.17 -11.48 -23.44
CA PRO A 32 12.57 -10.27 -22.72
C PRO A 32 13.01 -9.10 -23.62
N ASN A 33 12.76 -9.13 -24.94
CA ASN A 33 13.10 -8.00 -25.83
C ASN A 33 12.23 -6.75 -25.58
N VAL A 34 11.07 -6.92 -24.97
CA VAL A 34 10.21 -5.84 -24.46
C VAL A 34 9.91 -6.07 -22.97
N PRO A 35 9.57 -5.02 -22.20
CA PRO A 35 9.20 -5.19 -20.80
C PRO A 35 7.93 -6.02 -20.61
N PRO A 36 7.71 -6.60 -19.41
CA PRO A 36 6.43 -7.18 -19.07
C PRO A 36 5.34 -6.10 -18.97
N HIS A 37 4.08 -6.49 -19.15
CA HIS A 37 2.95 -5.61 -18.87
C HIS A 37 2.50 -5.81 -17.42
N VAL A 38 2.41 -4.71 -16.65
CA VAL A 38 2.02 -4.75 -15.24
C VAL A 38 0.69 -4.01 -15.04
N HIS A 39 -0.24 -4.65 -14.34
CA HIS A 39 -1.54 -4.12 -13.99
C HIS A 39 -1.74 -4.09 -12.47
N TYR A 40 -1.96 -2.92 -11.91
CA TYR A 40 -2.27 -2.73 -10.49
C TYR A 40 -3.75 -2.95 -10.20
N HIS A 41 -4.05 -3.73 -9.17
CA HIS A 41 -5.42 -3.94 -8.67
C HIS A 41 -5.86 -2.71 -7.88
N SER A 42 -6.35 -1.69 -8.58
CA SER A 42 -6.61 -0.36 -8.01
C SER A 42 -7.86 -0.27 -7.13
N GLY A 43 -8.84 -1.15 -7.32
CA GLY A 43 -10.18 -0.98 -6.75
C GLY A 43 -10.87 0.33 -7.16
N GLY A 44 -10.44 0.95 -8.27
CA GLY A 44 -10.91 2.27 -8.73
C GLY A 44 -10.24 3.46 -8.04
N LEU A 45 -9.26 3.24 -7.16
CA LEU A 45 -8.55 4.30 -6.44
C LEU A 45 -7.27 4.73 -7.17
N ARG A 46 -7.01 6.03 -7.19
CA ARG A 46 -5.70 6.58 -7.60
C ARG A 46 -4.88 6.87 -6.35
N ILE A 47 -4.21 5.85 -5.83
CA ILE A 47 -3.49 5.92 -4.55
C ILE A 47 -2.12 6.58 -4.66
N ASN A 48 -1.51 6.59 -5.84
CA ASN A 48 -0.22 7.22 -6.10
C ASN A 48 -0.26 7.89 -7.49
N PRO A 49 0.49 8.98 -7.73
CA PRO A 49 0.61 9.57 -9.07
C PRO A 49 0.96 8.55 -10.16
N ASN A 50 1.76 7.53 -9.83
CA ASN A 50 2.17 6.45 -10.74
C ASN A 50 1.28 5.18 -10.69
N LEU A 51 0.26 5.14 -9.84
CA LEU A 51 -0.71 4.03 -9.75
C LEU A 51 -2.12 4.54 -10.06
N TYR A 52 -2.57 4.30 -11.28
CA TYR A 52 -3.81 4.88 -11.80
C TYR A 52 -5.04 4.08 -11.34
N ASN A 53 -6.19 4.75 -11.30
CA ASN A 53 -7.47 4.12 -10.99
C ASN A 53 -7.87 3.02 -11.99
N CYS A 54 -7.37 3.06 -13.22
CA CYS A 54 -7.55 2.01 -14.22
C CYS A 54 -6.53 0.86 -14.13
N GLY A 55 -5.66 0.88 -13.13
CA GLY A 55 -4.62 -0.13 -12.91
C GLY A 55 -3.34 0.08 -13.71
N LYS A 56 -3.20 1.18 -14.48
CA LYS A 56 -1.93 1.51 -15.13
C LYS A 56 -0.85 1.81 -14.08
N VAL A 57 0.32 1.19 -14.26
CA VAL A 57 1.55 1.45 -13.50
C VAL A 57 2.51 2.27 -14.34
N CYS A 58 2.93 3.43 -13.85
CA CYS A 58 3.91 4.29 -14.50
C CYS A 58 5.31 4.03 -13.93
N LEU A 59 6.17 3.43 -14.74
CA LEU A 59 7.57 3.19 -14.40
C LEU A 59 8.42 3.21 -15.68
N SER A 60 9.58 3.85 -15.64
CA SER A 60 10.48 3.95 -16.80
C SER A 60 10.91 2.56 -17.30
N LEU A 61 11.19 1.64 -16.37
CA LEU A 61 11.50 0.23 -16.67
C LEU A 61 10.37 -0.52 -17.40
N LEU A 62 9.13 -0.03 -17.32
CA LEU A 62 7.98 -0.59 -18.02
C LEU A 62 7.67 0.17 -19.32
N ASN A 63 8.51 1.15 -19.70
CA ASN A 63 8.27 2.09 -20.79
C ASN A 63 6.93 2.85 -20.69
N THR A 64 6.38 2.97 -19.48
CA THR A 64 5.13 3.70 -19.19
C THR A 64 5.37 5.06 -18.55
N TRP A 65 6.63 5.44 -18.34
CA TRP A 65 7.07 6.72 -17.80
C TRP A 65 8.33 7.23 -18.48
N SER A 66 8.60 8.53 -18.36
CA SER A 66 9.85 9.12 -18.84
C SER A 66 11.04 8.64 -17.99
N GLY A 67 12.21 8.58 -18.62
CA GLY A 67 13.46 8.17 -18.00
C GLY A 67 14.59 8.17 -19.03
N SER A 68 15.83 8.25 -18.56
CA SER A 68 17.03 8.07 -19.36
C SER A 68 17.10 6.64 -19.94
N GLN A 69 17.94 6.42 -20.95
CA GLN A 69 18.05 5.09 -21.55
C GLN A 69 18.52 4.00 -20.60
N LYS A 70 19.22 4.37 -19.52
CA LYS A 70 19.66 3.41 -18.49
C LYS A 70 18.54 3.03 -17.52
N GLU A 71 17.48 3.83 -17.45
CA GLU A 71 16.32 3.62 -16.57
C GLU A 71 15.16 2.92 -17.29
N LYS A 72 15.23 2.79 -18.61
CA LYS A 72 14.26 2.03 -19.40
C LYS A 72 14.62 0.54 -19.44
N TRP A 73 13.69 -0.26 -19.92
CA TRP A 73 13.90 -1.69 -20.11
C TRP A 73 15.09 -1.97 -21.06
N ILE A 74 16.05 -2.77 -20.59
CA ILE A 74 17.20 -3.22 -21.37
C ILE A 74 17.10 -4.74 -21.54
N PRO A 75 16.87 -5.25 -22.77
CA PRO A 75 16.80 -6.68 -23.04
C PRO A 75 18.03 -7.44 -22.52
N GLY A 76 17.80 -8.58 -21.87
CA GLY A 76 18.86 -9.43 -21.30
C GLY A 76 19.55 -8.88 -20.05
N VAL A 77 19.23 -7.66 -19.60
CA VAL A 77 19.79 -7.04 -18.39
C VAL A 77 18.68 -6.75 -17.37
N SER A 78 17.56 -6.20 -17.80
CA SER A 78 16.44 -5.87 -16.92
C SER A 78 15.71 -7.13 -16.45
N THR A 79 15.25 -7.12 -15.19
CA THR A 79 14.60 -8.27 -14.56
C THR A 79 13.25 -7.89 -13.94
N MET A 80 12.38 -8.88 -13.76
CA MET A 80 11.14 -8.68 -13.02
C MET A 80 11.40 -8.28 -11.56
N LEU A 81 12.49 -8.75 -10.95
CA LEU A 81 12.90 -8.34 -9.61
C LEU A 81 13.15 -6.83 -9.53
N GLN A 82 13.87 -6.26 -10.50
CA GLN A 82 14.08 -4.81 -10.57
C GLN A 82 12.76 -4.05 -10.70
N VAL A 83 11.81 -4.54 -11.50
CA VAL A 83 10.47 -3.93 -11.58
C VAL A 83 9.78 -3.91 -10.21
N LEU A 84 9.75 -5.04 -9.49
CA LEU A 84 9.10 -5.13 -8.18
C LEU A 84 9.79 -4.23 -7.13
N VAL A 85 11.12 -4.23 -7.09
CA VAL A 85 11.91 -3.38 -6.19
C VAL A 85 11.72 -1.90 -6.53
N SER A 86 11.63 -1.54 -7.81
CA SER A 86 11.32 -0.17 -8.23
C SER A 86 9.91 0.26 -7.84
N ILE A 87 8.90 -0.61 -7.93
CA ILE A 87 7.55 -0.29 -7.43
C ILE A 87 7.62 -0.06 -5.91
N GLN A 88 8.28 -0.94 -5.16
CA GLN A 88 8.40 -0.81 -3.71
C GLN A 88 9.14 0.48 -3.29
N GLY A 89 10.30 0.76 -3.90
CA GLY A 89 11.18 1.85 -3.48
C GLY A 89 10.84 3.22 -4.09
N LEU A 90 10.38 3.26 -5.34
CA LEU A 90 10.11 4.52 -6.06
C LEU A 90 8.64 4.91 -6.00
N ILE A 91 7.72 3.95 -6.00
CA ILE A 91 6.27 4.25 -6.02
C ILE A 91 5.71 4.26 -4.60
N LEU A 92 5.88 3.16 -3.85
CA LEU A 92 5.31 2.97 -2.51
C LEU A 92 6.20 3.53 -1.39
N ASN A 93 6.68 4.76 -1.57
CA ASN A 93 7.65 5.41 -0.67
C ASN A 93 6.98 6.32 0.39
N ALA A 94 7.78 6.91 1.29
CA ALA A 94 7.30 7.74 2.40
C ALA A 94 6.74 9.11 2.00
N LYS A 95 7.07 9.62 0.80
CA LYS A 95 6.72 10.95 0.32
C LYS A 95 6.12 10.89 -1.11
N PRO A 96 4.99 10.17 -1.31
CA PRO A 96 4.42 9.91 -2.64
C PRO A 96 3.96 11.14 -3.41
N TYR A 97 3.88 12.31 -2.76
CA TYR A 97 3.62 13.57 -3.45
C TYR A 97 4.68 13.90 -4.51
N PHE A 98 5.96 13.62 -4.21
CA PHE A 98 7.07 13.94 -5.12
C PHE A 98 7.16 13.01 -6.34
N ASN A 99 6.33 11.97 -6.39
CA ASN A 99 6.18 11.10 -7.54
C ASN A 99 5.42 11.79 -8.69
N GLU A 100 4.74 12.91 -8.42
CA GLU A 100 4.06 13.68 -9.47
C GLU A 100 5.10 14.31 -10.42
N PRO A 101 4.93 14.18 -11.74
CA PRO A 101 5.84 14.79 -12.71
C PRO A 101 5.97 16.30 -12.48
N GLY A 102 7.21 16.79 -12.47
CA GLY A 102 7.53 18.18 -12.19
C GLY A 102 7.77 18.51 -10.71
N TYR A 103 7.44 17.61 -9.78
CA TYR A 103 7.63 17.83 -8.34
C TYR A 103 8.89 17.16 -7.77
N ALA A 104 9.54 16.27 -8.51
CA ALA A 104 10.75 15.55 -8.07
C ALA A 104 11.85 16.50 -7.56
N ASN A 105 12.07 17.65 -8.23
CA ASN A 105 13.10 18.63 -7.85
C ASN A 105 12.71 19.57 -6.70
N LEU A 106 11.48 19.46 -6.19
CA LEU A 106 10.97 20.30 -5.09
C LEU A 106 11.17 19.67 -3.71
N SER A 107 11.73 18.45 -3.65
CA SER A 107 12.09 17.77 -2.40
C SER A 107 13.11 18.62 -1.64
N GLY A 108 12.69 19.25 -0.53
CA GLY A 108 13.54 20.11 0.32
C GLY A 108 13.24 21.62 0.24
N SER A 109 12.34 22.08 -0.63
CA SER A 109 11.91 23.49 -0.66
C SER A 109 10.84 23.79 0.40
N ILE A 110 10.72 25.06 0.83
CA ILE A 110 9.69 25.52 1.81
C ILE A 110 8.26 25.24 1.30
N SER A 111 8.02 25.29 -0.02
CA SER A 111 6.76 24.89 -0.65
C SER A 111 6.50 23.39 -0.63
N GLY A 112 7.55 22.58 -0.46
CA GLY A 112 7.47 21.17 -0.15
C GLY A 112 6.83 20.90 1.22
N LYS A 113 6.68 21.88 2.13
CA LYS A 113 6.02 21.65 3.43
C LYS A 113 4.48 21.52 3.37
N ARG A 114 3.86 21.49 2.17
CA ARG A 114 2.43 21.10 1.97
C ARG A 114 2.18 19.57 2.01
N ASN A 115 3.20 18.78 2.39
CA ASN A 115 3.27 17.32 2.29
C ASN A 115 2.32 16.48 3.16
N LEU A 116 1.71 17.03 4.22
CA LEU A 116 0.86 16.26 5.14
C LEU A 116 -0.41 15.73 4.46
N TRP A 117 -1.09 16.58 3.67
CA TRP A 117 -2.35 16.19 3.03
C TRP A 117 -2.21 15.06 2.01
N SER A 118 -1.04 14.93 1.38
CA SER A 118 -0.79 13.84 0.44
C SER A 118 -0.67 12.51 1.17
N ASN A 119 0.08 12.46 2.27
CA ASN A 119 0.25 11.24 3.07
C ASN A 119 -1.06 10.85 3.76
N GLU A 120 -1.77 11.82 4.34
CA GLU A 120 -3.09 11.64 4.94
C GLU A 120 -4.09 11.02 3.95
N ARG A 121 -4.21 11.60 2.75
CA ARG A 121 -5.10 11.07 1.71
C ARG A 121 -4.67 9.68 1.25
N THR A 122 -3.37 9.49 1.05
CA THR A 122 -2.80 8.20 0.63
C THR A 122 -3.10 7.13 1.66
N PHE A 123 -2.96 7.42 2.96
CA PHE A 123 -3.27 6.48 4.02
C PHE A 123 -4.76 6.11 4.08
N ILE A 124 -5.68 7.06 3.93
CA ILE A 124 -7.12 6.74 3.81
C ILE A 124 -7.37 5.78 2.63
N TYR A 125 -6.73 6.01 1.48
CA TYR A 125 -6.82 5.11 0.34
C TYR A 125 -6.15 3.75 0.58
N SER A 126 -5.07 3.69 1.38
CA SER A 126 -4.47 2.43 1.84
C SER A 126 -5.48 1.65 2.68
N LEU A 127 -6.16 2.28 3.64
CA LEU A 127 -7.20 1.64 4.44
C LEU A 127 -8.39 1.17 3.58
N GLN A 128 -8.80 1.96 2.58
CA GLN A 128 -9.82 1.54 1.61
C GLN A 128 -9.37 0.33 0.79
N THR A 129 -8.11 0.28 0.40
CA THR A 129 -7.51 -0.86 -0.31
C THR A 129 -7.47 -2.10 0.58
N MET A 130 -7.15 -1.97 1.87
CA MET A 130 -7.22 -3.08 2.84
C MET A 130 -8.64 -3.64 2.94
N VAL A 131 -9.65 -2.77 3.11
CA VAL A 131 -11.06 -3.18 3.16
C VAL A 131 -11.51 -3.84 1.85
N TYR A 132 -11.09 -3.29 0.71
CA TYR A 132 -11.34 -3.91 -0.60
C TYR A 132 -10.76 -5.32 -0.69
N ASN A 133 -9.50 -5.50 -0.31
CA ASN A 133 -8.82 -6.80 -0.35
C ASN A 133 -9.42 -7.80 0.66
N MET A 134 -9.85 -7.37 1.84
CA MET A 134 -10.55 -8.24 2.78
C MET A 134 -11.91 -8.70 2.23
N ARG A 135 -12.66 -7.79 1.59
CA ARG A 135 -13.97 -8.13 1.01
C ARG A 135 -13.88 -8.95 -0.27
N ARG A 136 -12.79 -8.79 -1.03
CA ARG A 136 -12.57 -9.42 -2.33
C ARG A 136 -11.10 -9.83 -2.50
N PRO A 137 -10.62 -10.81 -1.70
CA PRO A 137 -9.24 -11.25 -1.82
C PRO A 137 -8.98 -11.78 -3.23
N PRO A 138 -7.83 -11.44 -3.85
CA PRO A 138 -7.49 -11.98 -5.15
C PRO A 138 -7.39 -13.50 -5.10
N LYS A 139 -7.85 -14.16 -6.18
CA LYS A 139 -7.79 -15.62 -6.30
C LYS A 139 -6.38 -16.14 -6.01
N TYR A 140 -6.30 -17.20 -5.20
CA TYR A 140 -5.08 -17.87 -4.72
C TYR A 140 -4.26 -17.08 -3.70
N PHE A 141 -4.77 -15.96 -3.20
CA PHE A 141 -4.17 -15.18 -2.13
C PHE A 141 -5.09 -15.05 -0.91
N GLU A 142 -6.23 -15.75 -0.89
CA GLU A 142 -7.24 -15.67 0.17
C GLU A 142 -6.60 -15.90 1.55
N ASP A 143 -5.90 -17.02 1.73
CA ASP A 143 -5.23 -17.36 2.99
C ASP A 143 -4.13 -16.38 3.37
N PHE A 144 -3.42 -15.83 2.37
CA PHE A 144 -2.38 -14.83 2.61
C PHE A 144 -2.98 -13.50 3.10
N VAL A 145 -4.04 -13.01 2.45
CA VAL A 145 -4.75 -11.79 2.86
C VAL A 145 -5.33 -11.97 4.26
N VAL A 146 -5.92 -13.14 4.54
CA VAL A 146 -6.41 -13.54 5.87
C VAL A 146 -5.31 -13.51 6.90
N GLY A 147 -4.24 -14.29 6.69
CA GLY A 147 -3.14 -14.41 7.64
C GLY A 147 -2.47 -13.07 7.92
N HIS A 148 -2.29 -12.25 6.88
CA HIS A 148 -1.71 -10.90 7.00
C HIS A 148 -2.58 -10.00 7.89
N PHE A 149 -3.86 -9.82 7.56
CA PHE A 149 -4.71 -8.90 8.31
C PHE A 149 -5.08 -9.39 9.71
N CYS A 150 -5.16 -10.71 9.94
CA CYS A 150 -5.27 -11.25 11.29
C CYS A 150 -4.04 -10.94 12.14
N LYS A 151 -2.84 -11.06 11.56
CA LYS A 151 -1.58 -10.80 12.25
C LYS A 151 -1.34 -9.30 12.50
N HIS A 152 -1.71 -8.44 11.55
CA HIS A 152 -1.39 -7.02 11.56
C HIS A 152 -2.56 -6.11 12.00
N GLY A 153 -3.77 -6.65 12.21
CA GLY A 153 -4.97 -5.87 12.52
C GLY A 153 -4.81 -4.95 13.74
N ARG A 154 -4.17 -5.44 14.82
CA ARG A 154 -3.88 -4.63 16.01
C ARG A 154 -2.94 -3.48 15.68
N ASP A 155 -1.85 -3.74 14.95
CA ASP A 155 -0.86 -2.73 14.58
C ASP A 155 -1.48 -1.62 13.72
N ILE A 156 -2.35 -2.00 12.77
CA ILE A 156 -3.09 -1.05 11.92
C ILE A 156 -3.99 -0.15 12.78
N LEU A 157 -4.72 -0.71 13.75
CA LEU A 157 -5.59 0.07 14.63
C LEU A 157 -4.81 0.99 15.57
N VAL A 158 -3.66 0.53 16.09
CA VAL A 158 -2.74 1.36 16.89
C VAL A 158 -2.24 2.55 16.07
N SER A 159 -1.84 2.33 14.82
CA SER A 159 -1.43 3.41 13.92
C SER A 159 -2.57 4.39 13.64
N CYS A 160 -3.78 3.89 13.37
CA CYS A 160 -4.96 4.74 13.21
C CYS A 160 -5.21 5.62 14.45
N LYS A 161 -5.11 5.04 15.66
CA LYS A 161 -5.30 5.75 16.92
C LYS A 161 -4.24 6.82 17.12
N ALA A 162 -2.97 6.51 16.90
CA ALA A 162 -1.90 7.49 16.99
C ALA A 162 -2.10 8.68 16.05
N TYR A 163 -2.55 8.43 14.80
CA TYR A 163 -2.81 9.50 13.84
C TYR A 163 -4.03 10.36 14.22
N LEU A 164 -5.06 9.77 14.85
CA LEU A 164 -6.15 10.54 15.47
C LEU A 164 -5.62 11.45 16.59
N ASP A 165 -4.71 10.94 17.41
CA ASP A 165 -4.14 11.65 18.56
C ASP A 165 -3.10 12.71 18.13
N GLY A 166 -2.76 12.77 16.84
CA GLY A 166 -1.98 13.84 16.23
C GLY A 166 -0.61 13.44 15.70
N ALA A 167 -0.22 12.18 15.83
CA ALA A 167 0.98 11.66 15.19
C ALA A 167 0.89 11.76 13.66
N GLN A 168 2.01 11.99 12.99
CA GLN A 168 2.03 12.11 11.53
C GLN A 168 1.95 10.74 10.85
N VAL A 169 1.26 10.68 9.72
CA VAL A 169 1.18 9.47 8.90
C VAL A 169 2.59 9.04 8.46
N GLY A 170 2.94 7.80 8.79
CA GLY A 170 4.25 7.21 8.50
C GLY A 170 5.31 7.39 9.60
N CYS A 171 5.04 8.06 10.73
CA CYS A 171 6.07 8.22 11.78
C CYS A 171 6.28 6.98 12.67
N LEU A 172 5.37 6.01 12.59
CA LEU A 172 5.42 4.79 13.41
C LEU A 172 6.21 3.71 12.67
N ALA A 173 7.33 3.29 13.27
CA ALA A 173 8.04 2.06 12.91
C ALA A 173 8.05 1.12 14.13
N LYS A 174 8.08 -0.19 13.92
CA LYS A 174 8.24 -1.20 14.99
C LYS A 174 9.62 -1.04 15.64
N GLY A 175 9.71 -0.12 16.60
CA GLY A 175 10.95 0.25 17.29
C GLY A 175 11.00 1.69 17.82
N GLY A 176 10.05 2.56 17.46
CA GLY A 176 9.98 3.94 17.95
C GLY A 176 9.42 4.92 16.92
N VAL A 177 9.24 6.18 17.35
CA VAL A 177 8.89 7.29 16.47
C VAL A 177 10.12 7.64 15.64
N GLN A 178 10.02 7.58 14.30
CA GLN A 178 11.03 8.20 13.45
C GLN A 178 10.79 9.70 13.43
N ASP A 179 11.84 10.49 13.69
CA ASP A 179 11.80 11.96 13.64
C ASP A 179 11.38 12.40 12.23
N VAL A 180 10.15 12.86 12.12
CA VAL A 180 9.65 13.56 10.94
C VAL A 180 9.85 15.05 11.18
N ASP A 181 10.68 15.68 10.35
CA ASP A 181 10.97 17.12 10.19
C ASP A 181 10.49 18.03 11.33
N GLU A 182 11.45 18.64 12.06
CA GLU A 182 11.26 19.74 13.01
C GLU A 182 10.47 20.90 12.36
N GLY A 183 9.15 20.85 12.50
CA GLY A 183 8.22 21.74 11.81
C GLY A 183 6.77 21.46 12.16
N ASP A 184 6.54 21.17 13.43
CA ASP A 184 5.28 21.12 14.18
C ASP A 184 3.98 21.34 13.37
N LYS A 185 3.45 20.25 12.80
CA LYS A 185 2.02 20.15 12.41
C LYS A 185 1.52 18.73 12.63
N SER A 186 0.62 18.59 13.60
CA SER A 186 -0.20 17.38 13.77
C SER A 186 -1.08 17.12 12.54
N CYS A 187 -1.59 15.90 12.41
CA CYS A 187 -2.55 15.56 11.36
C CYS A 187 -3.73 16.55 11.28
N SER A 188 -4.19 16.83 10.06
CA SER A 188 -5.27 17.79 9.80
C SER A 188 -6.59 17.33 10.42
N GLN A 189 -7.42 18.28 10.88
CA GLN A 189 -8.72 17.94 11.48
C GLN A 189 -9.63 17.21 10.47
N GLN A 190 -9.57 17.57 9.19
CA GLN A 190 -10.32 16.90 8.13
C GLN A 190 -9.91 15.43 8.01
N PHE A 191 -8.61 15.15 8.03
CA PHE A 191 -8.12 13.78 8.02
C PHE A 191 -8.55 13.02 9.27
N LYS A 192 -8.41 13.59 10.47
CA LYS A 192 -8.85 12.95 11.72
C LYS A 192 -10.34 12.59 11.67
N ASN A 193 -11.18 13.50 11.19
CA ASN A 193 -12.62 13.25 11.03
C ASN A 193 -12.91 12.12 10.03
N ASN A 194 -12.18 12.07 8.90
CA ASN A 194 -12.33 11.01 7.90
C ASN A 194 -11.84 9.66 8.45
N LEU A 195 -10.71 9.66 9.13
CA LEU A 195 -10.12 8.47 9.74
C LEU A 195 -11.05 7.89 10.83
N ALA A 196 -11.61 8.74 11.70
CA ALA A 196 -12.56 8.30 12.73
C ALA A 196 -13.77 7.58 12.13
N LYS A 197 -14.34 8.10 11.04
CA LYS A 197 -15.44 7.45 10.31
C LYS A 197 -14.99 6.12 9.68
N PHE A 198 -13.77 6.07 9.15
CA PHE A 198 -13.25 4.89 8.48
C PHE A 198 -12.86 3.77 9.44
N ILE A 199 -12.39 4.10 10.65
CA ILE A 199 -12.06 3.11 11.69
C ILE A 199 -13.26 2.22 12.00
N THR A 200 -14.47 2.78 12.09
CA THR A 200 -15.68 1.96 12.30
C THR A 200 -15.88 0.94 11.17
N ILE A 201 -15.65 1.34 9.92
CA ILE A 201 -15.73 0.42 8.76
C ILE A 201 -14.65 -0.65 8.85
N LEU A 202 -13.42 -0.25 9.22
CA LEU A 202 -12.28 -1.14 9.32
C LEU A 202 -12.47 -2.18 10.44
N VAL A 203 -12.87 -1.75 11.64
CA VAL A 203 -13.17 -2.63 12.77
C VAL A 203 -14.29 -3.60 12.43
N ASN A 204 -15.41 -3.11 11.87
CA ASN A 204 -16.50 -4.00 11.46
C ASN A 204 -16.04 -5.01 10.41
N THR A 205 -15.21 -4.58 9.45
CA THR A 205 -14.66 -5.49 8.45
C THR A 205 -13.77 -6.56 9.09
N PHE A 206 -12.92 -6.21 10.07
CA PHE A 206 -12.13 -7.20 10.81
C PHE A 206 -13.00 -8.16 11.63
N LEU A 207 -14.07 -7.68 12.27
CA LEU A 207 -15.00 -8.49 13.07
C LEU A 207 -15.82 -9.45 12.20
N ASP A 208 -16.35 -8.97 11.08
CA ASP A 208 -17.08 -9.80 10.11
C ASP A 208 -16.17 -10.91 9.56
N TRP A 209 -14.89 -10.58 9.33
CA TRP A 209 -13.89 -11.55 8.90
C TRP A 209 -13.53 -12.56 9.97
N SER A 210 -13.32 -12.16 11.22
CA SER A 210 -13.01 -13.11 12.31
C SER A 210 -14.15 -14.10 12.55
N GLN A 211 -15.40 -13.63 12.46
CA GLN A 211 -16.59 -14.48 12.54
C GLN A 211 -16.76 -15.37 11.31
N GLY A 212 -16.46 -14.87 10.10
CA GLY A 212 -16.48 -15.64 8.86
C GLY A 212 -15.43 -16.76 8.80
N LEU A 213 -14.21 -16.50 9.31
CA LEU A 213 -13.11 -17.47 9.35
C LEU A 213 -13.40 -18.66 10.26
N SER A 214 -14.17 -18.46 11.33
CA SER A 214 -14.63 -19.55 12.21
C SER A 214 -15.53 -20.57 11.50
N ARG A 215 -16.06 -20.25 10.30
CA ARG A 215 -16.91 -21.11 9.47
C ARG A 215 -16.16 -21.84 8.36
N ILE A 216 -14.85 -21.58 8.17
CA ILE A 216 -14.03 -22.27 7.16
C ILE A 216 -13.45 -23.56 7.78
N PRO A 217 -13.71 -24.76 7.19
CA PRO A 217 -13.35 -26.06 7.80
C PRO A 217 -11.87 -26.23 8.14
N PHE A 218 -10.97 -25.53 7.44
CA PHE A 218 -9.53 -25.55 7.70
C PHE A 218 -9.18 -24.94 9.07
N PHE A 219 -9.89 -23.89 9.48
CA PHE A 219 -9.69 -23.20 10.76
C PHE A 219 -10.58 -23.74 11.90
N SER A 220 -11.59 -24.57 11.60
CA SER A 220 -12.44 -25.19 12.62
C SER A 220 -11.77 -26.35 13.37
N SER A 221 -10.61 -26.84 12.91
CA SER A 221 -9.95 -28.05 13.45
C SER A 221 -8.75 -27.79 14.37
N LYS A 222 -8.37 -26.52 14.60
CA LYS A 222 -7.31 -26.17 15.55
C LYS A 222 -7.75 -25.04 16.49
N GLY A 223 -8.35 -25.45 17.61
CA GLY A 223 -8.33 -24.76 18.92
C GLY A 223 -8.93 -23.36 18.98
N ASN A 224 -9.89 -23.16 19.89
CA ASN A 224 -10.53 -21.89 20.25
C ASN A 224 -9.59 -20.66 20.19
N TRP A 225 -9.64 -19.92 19.10
CA TRP A 225 -9.09 -18.55 18.98
C TRP A 225 -10.04 -17.49 19.54
N THR A 226 -11.24 -17.89 19.99
CA THR A 226 -12.36 -17.00 20.31
C THR A 226 -12.30 -16.34 21.70
N SER A 227 -11.27 -16.57 22.53
CA SER A 227 -11.31 -16.08 23.92
C SER A 227 -10.29 -15.00 24.31
N ASN A 228 -9.25 -14.69 23.53
CA ASN A 228 -8.15 -13.83 24.04
C ASN A 228 -7.72 -12.65 23.15
N TYR A 229 -8.49 -12.28 22.12
CA TYR A 229 -8.06 -11.23 21.18
C TYR A 229 -9.06 -10.08 20.96
N CYS A 230 -10.08 -9.95 21.80
CA CYS A 230 -10.93 -8.75 21.86
C CYS A 230 -11.22 -8.37 23.31
N SER A 231 -10.18 -7.89 23.99
CA SER A 231 -10.28 -7.05 25.19
C SER A 231 -9.05 -6.15 25.24
#